data_AF-W2ZVG6-F1
#
_entry.id   AF-W2ZVG6-F1
#
_cell.length_a   1.000
_cell.length_b   1.000
_cell.length_c   1.000
_cell.angle_alpha   90.00
_cell.angle_beta   90.00
_cell.angle_gamma   90.00
#
_symmetry.space_group_name_H-M   'P 1'
#
loop_
_entity.id
_entity.type
_entity.pdbx_description
1 polymer ?
#
loop_
_entity_poly.entity_id
_entity_poly.type
_entity_poly.pdbx_seq_one_letter_code
_entity_poly.pdbx_strand_id
1 'polypeptide(L)'
;MVQTLTHALRAYVADVDQKDWNEYAERLAFALNTAQDRVRGDMSFYLVHGWDPRSTLEAAIPLGSARRRDREPGRWRYHIQRHYQQAREPVNERLREAIQERADRHNEAAQPHKIEVGPQVWLYLDRVKERYAHKLAHMWHGPFRVSEVVDLHAVRFEIAWSGYHVLPVVHVSKLKPVRRFPDCRM
;
A
#
# COMPACT_ATOMS: atom_id res chain seq x y z
N MET A 1 -0.45 6.72 3.23
CA MET A 1 -0.38 8.09 2.69
C MET A 1 -1.62 8.42 1.86
N VAL A 2 -1.91 7.69 0.77
CA VAL A 2 -3.07 7.99 -0.11
C VAL A 2 -4.39 8.08 0.67
N GLN A 3 -4.70 7.09 1.51
CA GLN A 3 -5.94 7.10 2.31
C GLN A 3 -6.05 8.33 3.22
N THR A 4 -4.97 8.71 3.90
CA THR A 4 -4.92 9.88 4.79
C THR A 4 -5.08 11.18 4.02
N LEU A 5 -4.41 11.31 2.87
CA LEU A 5 -4.52 12.47 2.00
C LEU A 5 -5.93 12.59 1.41
N THR A 6 -6.53 11.49 0.96
CA THR A 6 -7.91 11.46 0.47
C THR A 6 -8.91 11.82 1.57
N HIS A 7 -8.71 11.32 2.80
CA HIS A 7 -9.57 11.65 3.93
C HIS A 7 -9.47 13.14 4.30
N ALA A 8 -8.25 13.69 4.31
CA ALA A 8 -8.04 15.12 4.53
C ALA A 8 -8.67 15.96 3.41
N LEU A 9 -8.44 15.61 2.14
CA LEU A 9 -9.05 16.30 0.99
C LEU A 9 -10.58 16.31 1.09
N ARG A 10 -11.21 15.17 1.42
CA ARG A 10 -12.67 15.09 1.63
C ARG A 10 -13.19 16.03 2.72
N ALA A 11 -12.38 16.37 3.71
CA ALA A 11 -12.78 17.27 4.78
C ALA A 11 -12.64 18.76 4.41
N TYR A 12 -11.77 19.11 3.47
CA TYR A 12 -11.46 20.50 3.09
C TYR A 12 -12.07 20.93 1.74
N VAL A 13 -12.33 19.98 0.84
CA VAL A 13 -13.07 20.23 -0.40
C VAL A 13 -14.50 20.60 -0.04
N ALA A 14 -14.86 21.86 -0.27
CA ALA A 14 -16.18 22.39 0.06
C ALA A 14 -17.09 22.48 -1.17
N ASP A 15 -16.50 22.52 -2.37
CA ASP A 15 -17.23 22.58 -3.63
C ASP A 15 -18.02 21.29 -3.88
N VAL A 16 -19.29 21.44 -4.29
CA VAL A 16 -20.18 20.33 -4.66
C VAL A 16 -19.64 19.61 -5.89
N ASP A 17 -19.01 20.36 -6.79
CA ASP A 17 -18.38 19.81 -8.00
C ASP A 17 -16.94 19.32 -7.76
N GLN A 18 -16.41 19.44 -6.53
CA GLN A 18 -15.06 19.04 -6.13
C GLN A 18 -13.94 19.63 -7.01
N LYS A 19 -14.10 20.85 -7.53
CA LYS A 19 -13.11 21.46 -8.45
C LYS A 19 -11.97 22.19 -7.73
N ASP A 20 -12.15 22.51 -6.46
CA ASP A 20 -11.22 23.25 -5.58
C ASP A 20 -10.14 22.38 -4.91
N TRP A 21 -10.15 21.07 -5.15
CA TRP A 21 -9.24 20.11 -4.48
C TRP A 21 -7.75 20.44 -4.69
N ASN A 22 -7.39 21.01 -5.84
CA ASN A 22 -6.02 21.36 -6.20
C ASN A 22 -5.46 22.48 -5.31
N GLU A 23 -6.31 23.41 -4.83
CA GLU A 23 -5.90 24.50 -3.93
C GLU A 23 -5.43 23.97 -2.56
N TYR A 24 -5.99 22.83 -2.14
CA TYR A 24 -5.70 22.20 -0.86
C TYR A 24 -4.64 21.10 -0.97
N ALA A 25 -4.50 20.45 -2.12
CA ALA A 25 -3.63 19.29 -2.31
C ALA A 25 -2.18 19.54 -1.87
N GLU A 26 -1.57 20.64 -2.32
CA GLU A 26 -0.18 20.97 -1.98
C GLU A 26 -0.02 21.30 -0.48
N ARG A 27 -0.97 22.03 0.10
CA ARG A 27 -0.96 22.41 1.52
C ARG A 27 -1.14 21.20 2.43
N LEU A 28 -2.06 20.31 2.07
CA LEU A 28 -2.30 19.05 2.79
C LEU A 28 -1.13 18.09 2.64
N ALA A 29 -0.53 17.99 1.45
CA ALA A 29 0.69 17.20 1.26
C ALA A 29 1.84 17.72 2.12
N PHE A 30 2.06 19.04 2.16
CA PHE A 30 3.05 19.66 3.04
C PHE A 30 2.75 19.33 4.51
N ALA A 31 1.53 19.63 4.99
CA ALA A 31 1.13 19.39 6.37
C ALA A 31 1.27 17.91 6.79
N LEU A 32 0.90 16.97 5.93
CA LEU A 32 1.07 15.53 6.20
C LEU A 32 2.53 15.09 6.19
N ASN A 33 3.38 15.71 5.36
CA ASN A 33 4.80 15.39 5.30
C ASN A 33 5.59 15.99 6.47
N THR A 34 5.13 17.11 7.03
CA THR A 34 5.74 17.79 8.19
C THR A 34 5.10 17.41 9.53
N ALA A 35 3.99 16.66 9.53
CA ALA A 35 3.40 16.14 10.76
C ALA A 35 4.28 15.03 11.36
N GLN A 36 4.38 14.99 12.69
CA GLN A 36 5.01 13.87 13.39
C GLN A 36 4.17 12.61 13.23
N ASP A 37 4.76 11.57 12.64
CA ASP A 37 4.10 10.28 12.53
C ASP A 37 4.32 9.48 13.80
N ARG A 38 3.25 9.01 14.46
CA ARG A 38 3.33 8.21 15.70
C ARG A 38 4.09 6.89 15.52
N VAL A 39 4.01 6.27 14.34
CA VAL A 39 4.69 4.99 14.07
C VAL A 39 6.17 5.21 13.79
N ARG A 40 6.49 6.27 13.04
CA ARG A 40 7.88 6.60 12.68
C ARG A 40 8.60 7.42 13.75
N GLY A 41 7.87 8.07 14.65
CA GLY A 41 8.39 8.95 15.70
C GLY A 41 8.94 10.29 15.20
N ASP A 42 8.85 10.57 13.90
CA ASP A 42 9.48 11.74 13.28
C ASP A 42 8.69 12.23 12.05
N MET A 43 9.10 13.36 11.46
CA MET A 43 8.47 13.91 10.25
C MET A 43 8.86 13.12 8.99
N SER A 44 7.89 12.79 8.14
CA SER A 44 8.17 12.06 6.89
C SER A 44 9.12 12.83 5.97
N PHE A 45 9.01 14.17 5.92
CA PHE A 45 9.92 15.03 5.17
C PHE A 45 11.37 14.91 5.66
N TYR A 46 11.59 14.98 6.98
CA TYR A 46 12.92 14.86 7.58
C TYR A 46 13.54 13.48 7.30
N LEU A 47 12.75 12.40 7.41
CA LEU A 47 13.20 11.04 7.14
C LEU A 47 13.53 10.78 5.66
N VAL A 48 13.04 11.60 4.73
CA VAL A 48 13.35 11.50 3.29
C VAL A 48 14.50 12.42 2.90
N HIS A 49 14.51 13.65 3.41
CA HIS A 49 15.41 14.70 2.93
C HIS A 49 16.59 14.97 3.86
N GLY A 50 16.50 14.61 5.15
CA GLY A 50 17.57 14.79 6.14
C GLY A 50 17.74 16.22 6.66
N TRP A 51 16.75 17.09 6.41
CA TRP A 51 16.69 18.46 6.92
C TRP A 51 15.24 18.85 7.19
N ASP A 52 15.05 19.81 8.09
CA ASP A 52 13.71 20.24 8.50
C ASP A 52 13.05 21.09 7.41
N PRO A 53 11.78 20.79 7.07
CA PRO A 53 11.04 21.56 6.07
C PRO A 53 10.87 23.00 6.55
N ARG A 54 11.22 23.97 5.72
CA ARG A 54 10.92 25.38 6.01
C ARG A 54 9.50 25.71 5.60
N SER A 55 8.73 26.26 6.52
CA SER A 55 7.40 26.80 6.18
C SER A 55 7.52 28.07 5.34
N THR A 56 6.47 28.42 4.60
CA THR A 56 6.40 29.70 3.85
C THR A 56 6.59 30.91 4.76
N LEU A 57 6.14 30.83 6.01
CA LEU A 57 6.34 31.85 7.04
C LEU A 57 7.81 31.97 7.44
N GLU A 58 8.52 30.86 7.66
CA GLU A 58 9.95 30.85 7.98
C GLU A 58 10.84 31.27 6.80
N ALA A 59 10.36 31.06 5.57
CA ALA A 59 11.03 31.54 4.37
C ALA A 59 10.83 33.05 4.14
N ALA A 60 9.64 33.57 4.46
CA ALA A 60 9.27 34.97 4.24
C ALA A 60 9.69 35.90 5.39
N ILE A 61 9.70 35.41 6.63
CA ILE A 61 10.23 36.14 7.78
C ILE A 61 11.72 35.81 7.86
N PRO A 62 12.64 36.80 7.77
CA PRO A 62 14.03 36.60 8.13
C PRO A 62 14.10 36.44 9.66
N LEU A 63 13.67 35.27 10.15
CA LEU A 63 14.03 34.80 11.47
C LEU A 63 15.53 34.64 11.40
N GLY A 64 16.23 35.62 11.99
CA GLY A 64 17.66 35.84 11.87
C GLY A 64 18.37 34.52 11.67
N SER A 65 18.82 34.31 10.42
CA SER A 65 19.36 33.04 9.96
C SER A 65 20.19 32.44 11.09
N ALA A 66 19.88 31.23 11.52
CA ALA A 66 20.89 30.39 12.14
C ALA A 66 21.96 30.16 11.06
N ARG A 67 22.80 31.17 10.83
CA ARG A 67 24.12 31.04 10.25
C ARG A 67 24.87 30.19 11.25
N ARG A 68 24.59 28.89 11.28
CA ARG A 68 25.56 27.92 11.73
C ARG A 68 26.73 28.13 10.79
N ARG A 69 27.78 28.72 11.34
CA ARG A 69 29.06 28.95 10.66
C ARG A 69 29.75 27.61 10.51
N ASP A 70 29.15 26.67 9.79
CA ASP A 70 29.86 25.48 9.35
C ASP A 70 30.69 25.94 8.16
N ARG A 71 31.90 26.43 8.45
CA ARG A 71 32.87 26.97 7.48
C ARG A 71 33.33 25.92 6.44
N GLU A 72 32.97 24.65 6.62
CA GLU A 72 33.33 23.55 5.71
C GLU A 72 32.09 22.72 5.32
N PRO A 73 31.57 22.89 4.09
CA PRO A 73 30.40 22.15 3.58
C PRO A 73 30.55 20.62 3.66
N GLY A 74 31.79 20.10 3.58
CA GLY A 74 32.08 18.66 3.67
C GLY A 74 31.83 18.07 5.07
N ARG A 75 32.24 18.77 6.14
CA ARG A 75 31.99 18.34 7.52
C ARG A 75 30.51 18.43 7.88
N TRP A 76 29.83 19.47 7.41
CA TRP A 76 28.38 19.60 7.57
C TRP A 76 27.63 18.45 6.90
N ARG A 77 27.97 18.12 5.64
CA ARG A 77 27.40 16.97 4.93
C ARG A 77 27.62 15.65 5.67
N TYR A 78 28.84 15.37 6.12
CA TYR A 78 29.15 14.15 6.86
C TYR A 78 28.40 14.07 8.19
N HIS A 79 28.31 15.17 8.92
CA HIS A 79 27.59 15.25 10.18
C HIS A 79 26.08 15.02 9.99
N ILE A 80 25.45 15.70 9.03
CA ILE A 80 24.03 15.51 8.70
C ILE A 80 23.76 14.09 8.19
N GLN A 81 24.62 13.54 7.32
CA GLN A 81 24.46 12.19 6.79
C GLN A 81 24.55 11.12 7.91
N ARG A 82 25.47 11.30 8.87
CA ARG A 82 25.58 10.42 10.04
C ARG A 82 24.34 10.49 10.93
N HIS A 83 23.88 11.70 11.27
CA HIS A 83 22.66 11.89 12.06
C HIS A 83 21.42 11.33 11.36
N TYR A 84 21.36 11.47 10.03
CA TYR A 84 20.29 10.92 9.21
C TYR A 84 20.27 9.38 9.19
N GLN A 85 21.44 8.74 9.03
CA GLN A 85 21.56 7.28 9.11
C GLN A 85 21.12 6.78 10.50
N GLN A 86 21.57 7.43 11.57
CA GLN A 86 21.19 7.12 12.94
C GLN A 86 19.69 7.29 13.22
N ALA A 87 19.05 8.29 12.60
CA ALA A 87 17.60 8.48 12.74
C ALA A 87 16.80 7.44 11.92
N ARG A 88 17.30 6.99 10.77
CA ARG A 88 16.58 6.07 9.87
C ARG A 88 16.57 4.63 10.32
N GLU A 89 17.67 4.13 10.87
CA GLU A 89 17.78 2.73 11.32
C GLU A 89 16.65 2.31 12.28
N PRO A 90 16.43 3.00 13.43
CA PRO A 90 15.37 2.62 14.36
C PRO A 90 13.97 2.82 13.77
N VAL A 91 13.80 3.79 12.87
CA VAL A 91 12.51 4.05 12.22
C VAL A 91 12.16 2.94 11.22
N ASN A 92 13.15 2.43 10.48
CA ASN A 92 12.95 1.33 9.55
C ASN A 92 12.59 0.03 10.30
N GLU A 93 13.19 -0.22 11.46
CA GLU A 93 12.83 -1.35 12.33
C GLU A 93 11.38 -1.24 12.81
N ARG A 94 11.01 -0.11 13.43
CA ARG A 94 9.62 0.13 13.88
C ARG A 94 8.62 0.02 12.74
N LEU A 95 8.99 0.49 11.55
CA LEU A 95 8.14 0.38 10.37
C LEU A 95 7.96 -1.07 9.93
N ARG A 96 9.02 -1.88 9.95
CA ARG A 96 8.93 -3.32 9.66
C ARG A 96 8.04 -4.03 10.67
N GLU A 97 8.22 -3.76 11.96
CA GLU A 97 7.40 -4.32 13.03
C GLU A 97 5.92 -3.92 12.86
N ALA A 98 5.62 -2.64 12.63
CA ALA A 98 4.25 -2.18 12.45
C ALA A 98 3.58 -2.76 11.18
N ILE A 99 4.35 -2.97 10.10
CA ILE A 99 3.85 -3.64 8.90
C ILE A 99 3.54 -5.11 9.19
N GLN A 100 4.46 -5.80 9.88
CA GLN A 100 4.30 -7.20 10.25
C GLN A 100 3.11 -7.39 11.19
N GLU A 101 3.02 -6.62 12.27
CA GLU A 101 1.91 -6.68 13.23
C GLU A 101 0.55 -6.39 12.56
N ARG A 102 0.51 -5.47 11.59
CA ARG A 102 -0.70 -5.21 10.80
C ARG A 102 -1.04 -6.39 9.89
N ALA A 103 -0.04 -7.05 9.30
CA ALA A 103 -0.24 -8.24 8.49
C ALA A 103 -0.74 -9.41 9.36
N ASP A 104 -0.14 -9.61 10.54
CA ASP A 104 -0.52 -10.66 11.49
C ASP A 104 -1.96 -10.47 11.98
N ARG A 105 -2.34 -9.26 12.42
CA ARG A 105 -3.73 -8.93 12.79
C ARG A 105 -4.72 -9.15 11.64
N HIS A 106 -4.33 -8.88 10.40
CA HIS A 106 -5.20 -9.13 9.26
C HIS A 106 -5.35 -10.63 8.99
N ASN A 107 -4.25 -11.39 9.15
CA ASN A 107 -4.21 -12.83 8.98
C ASN A 107 -4.96 -13.58 10.09
N GLU A 108 -5.01 -13.05 11.32
CA GLU A 108 -5.81 -13.63 12.42
C GLU A 108 -7.31 -13.71 12.08
N ALA A 109 -7.84 -12.70 11.39
CA ALA A 109 -9.22 -12.69 10.93
C ALA A 109 -9.44 -13.52 9.66
N ALA A 110 -8.37 -13.91 8.96
CA ALA A 110 -8.44 -14.72 7.76
C ALA A 110 -8.52 -16.20 8.15
N GLN A 111 -9.60 -16.89 7.77
CA GLN A 111 -9.65 -18.34 7.94
C GLN A 111 -8.60 -18.99 7.03
N PRO A 112 -7.71 -19.85 7.58
CA PRO A 112 -6.76 -20.60 6.76
C PRO A 112 -7.56 -21.59 5.91
N HIS A 113 -7.73 -21.25 4.64
CA HIS A 113 -8.24 -22.21 3.66
C HIS A 113 -7.07 -23.14 3.34
N LYS A 114 -7.11 -24.37 3.88
CA LYS A 114 -6.17 -25.44 3.51
C LYS A 114 -6.41 -25.85 2.05
N ILE A 115 -5.91 -25.03 1.12
CA ILE A 115 -5.89 -25.36 -0.30
C ILE A 115 -4.62 -26.19 -0.50
N GLU A 116 -4.80 -27.49 -0.63
CA GLU A 116 -3.72 -28.41 -0.96
C GLU A 116 -3.35 -28.29 -2.45
N VAL A 117 -2.22 -28.86 -2.86
CA VAL A 117 -1.81 -28.92 -4.28
C VAL A 117 -2.66 -29.99 -4.98
N GLY A 118 -3.23 -29.67 -6.16
CA GLY A 118 -4.03 -30.61 -6.97
C GLY A 118 -5.56 -30.42 -7.05
N PRO A 119 -6.28 -29.77 -6.12
CA PRO A 119 -7.69 -29.44 -6.27
C PRO A 119 -7.94 -28.47 -7.43
N GLN A 120 -9.12 -28.60 -8.05
CA GLN A 120 -9.63 -27.58 -8.95
C GLN A 120 -10.21 -26.42 -8.13
N VAL A 121 -9.86 -25.19 -8.49
CA VAL A 121 -10.29 -23.95 -7.83
C VAL A 121 -10.91 -22.99 -8.84
N TRP A 122 -11.96 -22.30 -8.41
CA TRP A 122 -12.53 -21.16 -9.14
C TRP A 122 -11.73 -19.90 -8.83
N LEU A 123 -11.39 -19.12 -9.86
CA LEU A 123 -10.67 -17.86 -9.74
C LEU A 123 -11.63 -16.67 -9.85
N TYR A 124 -11.54 -15.73 -8.92
CA TYR A 124 -12.26 -14.47 -9.01
C TYR A 124 -11.56 -13.52 -9.98
N LEU A 125 -12.26 -13.14 -11.06
CA LEU A 125 -11.85 -12.13 -12.01
C LEU A 125 -12.90 -11.03 -12.04
N ASP A 126 -12.50 -9.82 -11.69
CA ASP A 126 -13.35 -8.61 -11.77
C ASP A 126 -13.43 -8.06 -13.22
N ARG A 127 -12.96 -8.82 -14.21
CA ARG A 127 -13.00 -8.43 -15.62
C ARG A 127 -14.30 -8.91 -16.24
N VAL A 128 -15.23 -7.99 -16.36
CA VAL A 128 -16.47 -8.18 -17.13
C VAL A 128 -16.13 -8.20 -18.62
N LYS A 129 -16.66 -9.16 -19.38
CA LYS A 129 -16.59 -9.11 -20.85
C LYS A 129 -17.23 -7.80 -21.31
N GLU A 130 -16.60 -7.10 -22.24
CA GLU A 130 -16.90 -5.72 -22.69
C GLU A 130 -18.37 -5.46 -23.10
N ARG A 131 -19.20 -6.50 -23.26
CA ARG A 131 -20.63 -6.41 -23.62
C ARG A 131 -21.61 -6.82 -22.53
N TYR A 132 -21.14 -7.21 -21.35
CA TYR A 132 -21.99 -7.61 -20.22
C TYR A 132 -22.06 -6.50 -19.17
N ALA A 133 -23.24 -6.30 -18.57
CA ALA A 133 -23.34 -5.52 -17.35
C ALA A 133 -22.67 -6.28 -16.20
N HIS A 134 -21.93 -5.59 -15.33
CA HIS A 134 -21.24 -6.19 -14.18
C HIS A 134 -22.15 -7.08 -13.32
N LYS A 135 -23.43 -6.69 -13.19
CA LYS A 135 -24.47 -7.44 -12.47
C LYS A 135 -24.81 -8.81 -13.06
N LEU A 136 -24.60 -9.01 -14.36
CA LEU A 136 -24.93 -10.25 -15.08
C LEU A 136 -23.68 -11.07 -15.44
N ALA A 137 -22.49 -10.58 -15.09
CA ALA A 137 -21.25 -11.25 -15.40
C ALA A 137 -20.92 -12.30 -14.33
N HIS A 138 -20.55 -13.51 -14.75
CA HIS A 138 -19.97 -14.49 -13.84
C HIS A 138 -18.55 -14.03 -13.46
N MET A 139 -18.35 -13.62 -12.22
CA MET A 139 -17.04 -13.16 -11.71
C MET A 139 -16.12 -14.30 -11.26
N TRP A 140 -16.66 -15.51 -11.11
CA TRP A 140 -15.91 -16.71 -10.76
C TRP A 140 -15.71 -17.54 -12.02
N HIS A 141 -14.45 -17.73 -12.40
CA HIS A 141 -14.07 -18.39 -13.64
C HIS A 141 -13.40 -19.71 -13.37
N GLY A 142 -13.78 -20.70 -14.18
CA GLY A 142 -13.08 -21.94 -14.52
C GLY A 142 -12.63 -22.83 -13.36
N PRO A 143 -12.60 -24.16 -13.54
CA PRO A 143 -11.76 -24.99 -12.69
C PRO A 143 -10.29 -24.83 -13.12
N PHE A 144 -9.54 -24.01 -12.41
CA PHE A 144 -8.08 -23.93 -12.52
C PHE A 144 -7.44 -24.98 -11.61
N ARG A 145 -6.30 -25.55 -12.01
CA ARG A 145 -5.54 -26.47 -11.16
C ARG A 145 -4.44 -25.73 -10.42
N VAL A 146 -4.36 -25.94 -9.12
CA VAL A 146 -3.25 -25.45 -8.29
C VAL A 146 -1.99 -26.23 -8.62
N SER A 147 -0.94 -25.54 -9.07
CA SER A 147 0.37 -26.14 -9.38
C SER A 147 1.31 -26.12 -8.17
N GLU A 148 1.31 -25.04 -7.40
CA GLU A 148 2.22 -24.85 -6.27
C GLU A 148 1.61 -23.89 -5.25
N VAL A 149 1.88 -24.13 -3.96
CA VAL A 149 1.60 -23.16 -2.89
C VAL A 149 2.89 -22.38 -2.65
N VAL A 150 2.90 -21.10 -3.02
CA VAL A 150 4.09 -20.23 -2.95
C VAL A 150 4.27 -19.67 -1.54
N ASP A 151 3.16 -19.35 -0.88
CA ASP A 151 3.10 -18.84 0.48
C ASP A 151 1.80 -19.30 1.16
N LEU A 152 1.69 -19.13 2.48
CA LEU A 152 0.53 -19.53 3.29
C LEU A 152 -0.81 -18.99 2.72
N HIS A 153 -0.76 -17.86 2.02
CA HIS A 153 -1.91 -17.19 1.42
C HIS A 153 -1.79 -16.95 -0.08
N ALA A 154 -0.74 -17.44 -0.75
CA ALA A 154 -0.51 -17.21 -2.17
C ALA A 154 -0.30 -18.54 -2.90
N VAL A 155 -1.14 -18.76 -3.92
CA VAL A 155 -1.18 -20.01 -4.66
C VAL A 155 -0.90 -19.74 -6.12
N ARG A 156 -0.08 -20.59 -6.73
CA ARG A 156 0.17 -20.62 -8.16
C ARG A 156 -0.71 -21.66 -8.83
N PHE A 157 -1.34 -21.29 -9.95
CA PHE A 157 -2.17 -22.19 -10.73
C PHE A 157 -1.70 -22.32 -12.18
N GLU A 158 -2.06 -23.43 -12.81
CA GLU A 158 -1.77 -23.68 -14.21
C GLU A 158 -2.70 -22.84 -15.09
N ILE A 159 -2.11 -21.93 -15.87
CA ILE A 159 -2.83 -21.11 -16.86
C ILE A 159 -2.82 -21.77 -18.24
N ALA A 160 -1.93 -22.74 -18.45
CA ALA A 160 -1.77 -23.45 -19.72
C ALA A 160 -3.14 -23.94 -20.19
N TRP A 161 -3.53 -23.55 -21.41
CA TRP A 161 -4.77 -23.94 -22.10
C TRP A 161 -6.08 -23.26 -21.66
N SER A 162 -6.05 -22.35 -20.68
CA SER A 162 -7.29 -21.70 -20.19
C SER A 162 -7.76 -20.50 -21.03
N GLY A 163 -6.91 -19.95 -21.91
CA GLY A 163 -7.20 -18.75 -22.71
C GLY A 163 -7.21 -17.44 -21.91
N TYR A 164 -6.86 -17.47 -20.61
CA TYR A 164 -6.78 -16.29 -19.75
C TYR A 164 -5.33 -15.79 -19.63
N HIS A 165 -5.11 -14.49 -19.81
CA HIS A 165 -3.84 -13.82 -19.48
C HIS A 165 -3.93 -13.22 -18.07
N VAL A 166 -3.88 -14.07 -17.06
CA VAL A 166 -3.89 -13.67 -15.64
C VAL A 166 -2.52 -13.90 -15.02
N LEU A 167 -2.23 -13.22 -13.91
CA LEU A 167 -1.01 -13.50 -13.16
C LEU A 167 -1.11 -14.92 -12.58
N PRO A 168 -0.05 -15.74 -12.68
CA PRO A 168 -0.07 -17.13 -12.24
C PRO A 168 -0.17 -17.29 -10.73
N VAL A 169 0.19 -16.26 -9.96
CA VAL A 169 0.16 -16.26 -8.49
C VAL A 169 -0.96 -15.35 -8.01
N VAL A 170 -1.89 -15.89 -7.22
CA VAL A 170 -3.05 -15.17 -6.69
C VAL A 170 -3.26 -15.50 -5.22
N HIS A 171 -3.80 -14.54 -4.47
CA HIS A 171 -4.16 -14.69 -3.07
C HIS A 171 -5.33 -15.66 -2.86
N VAL A 172 -5.29 -16.47 -1.80
CA VAL A 172 -6.34 -17.47 -1.48
C VAL A 172 -7.75 -16.89 -1.37
N SER A 173 -7.90 -15.63 -0.94
CA SER A 173 -9.22 -14.96 -0.87
C SER A 173 -9.90 -14.77 -2.23
N LYS A 174 -9.15 -14.83 -3.33
CA LYS A 174 -9.68 -14.77 -4.70
C LYS A 174 -9.91 -16.16 -5.29
N LEU A 175 -9.77 -17.21 -4.48
CA LEU A 175 -9.96 -18.60 -4.87
C LEU A 175 -11.15 -19.19 -4.11
N LYS A 176 -11.89 -20.07 -4.78
CA LYS A 176 -12.92 -20.91 -4.16
C LYS A 176 -12.70 -22.37 -4.53
N PRO A 177 -12.77 -23.31 -3.57
CA PRO A 177 -12.67 -24.72 -3.90
C PRO A 177 -13.87 -25.14 -4.76
N VAL A 178 -13.61 -25.91 -5.83
CA VAL A 178 -14.68 -26.54 -6.61
C VAL A 178 -15.30 -27.64 -5.74
N ARG A 179 -16.54 -27.45 -5.29
CA ARG A 179 -17.33 -28.54 -4.72
C ARG A 179 -17.76 -29.45 -5.86
N ARG A 180 -17.25 -30.69 -5.91
CA ARG A 180 -17.87 -31.73 -6.75
C ARG A 180 -19.25 -32.02 -6.15
N PHE A 181 -20.30 -31.59 -6.82
CA PHE A 181 -21.62 -32.16 -6.58
C PHE A 181 -21.59 -33.59 -7.13
N PRO A 182 -22.05 -34.62 -6.39
CA PRO A 182 -22.18 -35.95 -6.95
C PRO A 182 -23.09 -35.87 -8.18
N ASP A 183 -22.67 -36.47 -9.29
CA ASP A 183 -23.46 -36.54 -10.51
C ASP A 183 -24.84 -37.09 -10.16
N CYS A 184 -25.89 -36.26 -10.32
CA CYS A 184 -27.24 -36.77 -10.37
C CYS A 184 -27.36 -37.60 -11.66
N ARG A 185 -27.05 -38.89 -11.56
CA ARG A 185 -27.50 -39.88 -12.54
C ARG A 185 -29.02 -39.79 -12.61
N MET A 186 -29.55 -39.30 -13.73
CA MET A 186 -30.87 -39.66 -14.23
C MET A 186 -30.68 -40.70 -15.33
#